data_AF-A0AAD4GGX8-F1
#
_entry.id   AF-A0AAD4GGX8-F1
#
_cell.length_a   1.000
_cell.length_b   1.000
_cell.length_c   1.000
_cell.angle_alpha   90.00
_cell.angle_beta   90.00
_cell.angle_gamma   90.00
#
_symmetry.space_group_name_H-M   'P 1'
#
loop_
_entity.id
_entity.type
_entity.pdbx_description
1 polymer ?
#
loop_
_entity_poly.entity_id
_entity_poly.type
_entity_poly.pdbx_seq_one_letter_code
_entity_poly.pdbx_strand_id
1 'polypeptide(L)'
;MQPGKLQPGEVVVDSIIRDDLNQFARMVWDTPEDISKSHPQGFEYIDLRGCLAGFEDIFGGSIEEKILVRDEYRIAAQELQTARYHRGAYVTGQPGIGKSLFLVYLLVQLLRQGCKVAVHDSSHQYYVVFTFEELVAFYPLTYKTPLATGGSMWALSDSSLEHNGAPPACFFASPKRIRLIQATSPEKQRWHEWSKQAKAECYVMDIWTAQEIANFACVRPFSFRAKPKEMTSTLLDHDVQRMVDLEKKWGGVPRILMTYLQKSDQQIENWYHHRAKVAIRKCQNMVQSIVDKSLSEGLEAPSQFYFCRPADYATSSIDRTEICATVPTHTICNILGRALQELSIAIRLEFFTALSQLSDTRQAAGFIRQALWDH
;
A
#
# COMPACT_ATOMS: atom_id res chain seq x y z
N MET A 1 -24.35 24.58 -18.57
CA MET A 1 -24.55 24.25 -17.15
C MET A 1 -24.42 25.54 -16.36
N GLN A 2 -25.40 25.89 -15.52
CA GLN A 2 -25.22 26.99 -14.56
C GLN A 2 -24.13 26.57 -13.55
N PRO A 3 -23.27 27.48 -13.07
CA PRO A 3 -22.35 27.16 -11.98
C PRO A 3 -23.16 26.59 -10.82
N GLY A 4 -22.88 25.34 -10.47
CA GLY A 4 -23.63 24.60 -9.45
C GLY A 4 -23.64 25.38 -8.16
N LYS A 5 -24.83 25.61 -7.58
CA LYS A 5 -24.92 26.15 -6.22
C LYS A 5 -24.21 25.15 -5.30
N LEU A 6 -23.20 25.63 -4.56
CA LEU A 6 -22.53 24.84 -3.53
C LEU A 6 -23.57 24.26 -2.57
N GLN A 7 -23.39 22.99 -2.20
CA GLN A 7 -24.25 22.35 -1.22
C GLN A 7 -24.00 22.95 0.18
N PRO A 8 -24.98 22.91 1.09
CA PRO A 8 -24.78 23.34 2.46
C PRO A 8 -23.59 22.61 3.12
N GLY A 9 -22.61 23.38 3.61
CA GLY A 9 -21.43 22.84 4.28
C GLY A 9 -20.31 22.38 3.36
N GLU A 10 -20.42 22.62 2.06
CA GLU A 10 -19.36 22.29 1.09
C GLU A 10 -18.16 23.23 1.22
N VAL A 11 -16.95 22.70 1.05
CA VAL A 11 -15.70 23.47 1.03
C VAL A 11 -15.44 24.03 -0.36
N VAL A 12 -15.00 25.28 -0.44
CA VAL A 12 -14.47 25.86 -1.68
C VAL A 12 -13.09 25.28 -1.92
N VAL A 13 -12.95 24.55 -3.02
CA VAL A 13 -11.69 23.98 -3.50
C VAL A 13 -11.31 24.60 -4.84
N ASP A 14 -10.06 24.45 -5.26
CA ASP A 14 -9.62 24.89 -6.58
C ASP A 14 -10.54 24.29 -7.67
N SER A 15 -11.00 25.12 -8.60
CA SER A 15 -11.87 24.68 -9.68
C SER A 15 -11.22 23.61 -10.54
N ILE A 16 -9.89 23.65 -10.73
CA ILE A 16 -9.13 22.65 -11.49
C ILE A 16 -9.26 21.28 -10.84
N ILE A 17 -9.07 21.20 -9.51
CA ILE A 17 -9.19 19.95 -8.75
C ILE A 17 -10.60 19.37 -8.88
N ARG A 18 -11.62 20.22 -8.72
CA ARG A 18 -13.03 19.81 -8.85
C ARG A 18 -13.37 19.34 -10.26
N ASP A 19 -12.94 20.08 -11.27
CA ASP A 19 -13.22 19.76 -12.67
C ASP A 19 -12.53 18.45 -13.09
N ASP A 20 -11.27 18.23 -12.67
CA ASP A 20 -10.54 16.97 -12.88
C ASP A 20 -11.28 15.77 -12.26
N LEU A 21 -11.78 15.90 -11.03
CA LEU A 21 -12.48 14.81 -10.35
C LEU A 21 -13.88 14.56 -10.91
N ASN A 22 -14.58 15.62 -11.33
CA ASN A 22 -15.84 15.48 -12.08
C ASN A 22 -15.61 14.78 -13.42
N GLN A 23 -14.53 15.11 -14.12
CA GLN A 23 -14.13 14.44 -15.36
C GLN A 23 -13.84 12.96 -15.10
N PHE A 24 -13.07 12.64 -14.07
CA PHE A 24 -12.82 11.26 -13.66
C PHE A 24 -14.12 10.51 -13.38
N ALA A 25 -15.03 11.09 -12.59
CA ALA A 25 -16.29 10.45 -12.23
C ALA A 25 -17.14 10.14 -13.48
N ARG A 26 -17.20 11.08 -14.44
CA ARG A 26 -17.84 10.87 -15.74
C ARG A 26 -17.14 9.81 -16.58
N MET A 27 -15.82 9.77 -16.61
CA MET A 27 -15.07 8.71 -17.29
C MET A 27 -15.44 7.33 -16.73
N VAL A 28 -15.60 7.21 -15.42
CA VAL A 28 -15.97 5.93 -14.80
C VAL A 28 -17.41 5.52 -15.09
N TRP A 29 -18.37 6.44 -15.04
CA TRP A 29 -19.80 6.12 -15.22
C TRP A 29 -20.29 6.12 -16.66
N ASP A 30 -19.84 7.08 -17.47
CA ASP A 30 -20.36 7.28 -18.83
C ASP A 30 -19.54 6.50 -19.87
N THR A 31 -18.24 6.28 -19.61
CA THR A 31 -17.30 5.67 -20.56
C THR A 31 -16.33 4.70 -19.87
N PRO A 32 -16.83 3.65 -19.18
CA PRO A 32 -15.98 2.75 -18.41
C PRO A 32 -14.89 2.04 -19.23
N GLU A 33 -15.08 1.86 -20.54
CA GLU A 33 -14.07 1.32 -21.47
C GLU A 33 -12.91 2.30 -21.72
N ASP A 34 -13.10 3.59 -21.43
CA ASP A 34 -12.07 4.62 -21.54
C ASP A 34 -11.13 4.65 -20.35
N ILE A 35 -11.59 4.22 -19.18
CA ILE A 35 -10.72 4.16 -18.01
C ILE A 35 -9.99 2.81 -17.88
N SER A 36 -10.62 1.66 -18.18
CA SER A 36 -9.90 0.37 -18.17
C SER A 36 -9.46 -0.02 -19.58
N LYS A 37 -8.16 -0.03 -19.80
CA LYS A 37 -7.55 -0.39 -21.09
C LYS A 37 -6.78 -1.70 -20.98
N SER A 38 -6.75 -2.45 -22.07
CA SER A 38 -5.90 -3.62 -22.23
C SER A 38 -4.62 -3.24 -22.98
N HIS A 39 -3.48 -3.64 -22.44
CA HIS A 39 -2.21 -3.52 -23.13
C HIS A 39 -2.05 -4.65 -24.17
N PRO A 40 -1.35 -4.44 -25.30
CA PRO A 40 -1.13 -5.48 -26.32
C PRO A 40 -0.45 -6.76 -25.80
N GLN A 41 0.25 -6.68 -24.66
CA GLN A 41 0.87 -7.83 -24.00
C GLN A 41 -0.10 -8.61 -23.07
N GLY A 42 -1.40 -8.29 -23.08
CA GLY A 42 -2.45 -9.07 -22.41
C GLY A 42 -2.70 -8.74 -20.94
N PHE A 43 -2.24 -7.59 -20.44
CA PHE A 43 -2.53 -7.12 -19.08
C PHE A 43 -3.41 -5.86 -19.10
N GLU A 44 -4.08 -5.56 -17.98
CA GLU A 44 -4.96 -4.40 -17.84
C GLU A 44 -4.31 -3.24 -17.09
N TYR A 45 -4.71 -2.03 -17.42
CA TYR A 45 -4.35 -0.83 -16.67
C TYR A 45 -5.52 0.16 -16.61
N ILE A 46 -5.52 0.99 -15.57
CA ILE A 46 -6.40 2.16 -15.43
C ILE A 46 -5.69 3.37 -16.03
N ASP A 47 -6.36 4.10 -16.91
CA ASP A 47 -5.86 5.31 -17.56
C ASP A 47 -6.49 6.56 -16.93
N LEU A 48 -5.69 7.33 -16.20
CA LEU A 48 -6.07 8.55 -15.49
C LEU A 48 -5.66 9.82 -16.25
N ARG A 49 -5.25 9.72 -17.53
CA ARG A 49 -4.85 10.89 -18.31
C ARG A 49 -5.96 11.94 -18.31
N GLY A 50 -5.59 13.16 -17.93
CA GLY A 50 -6.50 14.31 -17.85
C GLY A 50 -7.26 14.44 -16.53
N CYS A 51 -6.98 13.62 -15.50
CA CYS A 51 -7.61 13.74 -14.18
C CYS A 51 -6.59 13.83 -13.02
N LEU A 52 -5.30 13.99 -13.33
CA LEU A 52 -4.23 13.80 -12.34
C LEU A 52 -4.26 14.80 -11.18
N ALA A 53 -4.59 16.07 -11.41
CA ALA A 53 -4.47 17.09 -10.36
C ALA A 53 -5.43 16.79 -9.21
N GLY A 54 -6.62 16.29 -9.53
CA GLY A 54 -7.59 15.80 -8.54
C GLY A 54 -7.07 14.63 -7.70
N PHE A 55 -6.37 13.68 -8.32
CA PHE A 55 -5.84 12.50 -7.63
C PHE A 55 -4.62 12.80 -6.77
N GLU A 56 -3.70 13.64 -7.26
CA GLU A 56 -2.52 14.07 -6.48
C GLU A 56 -2.92 14.84 -5.22
N ASP A 57 -4.04 15.57 -5.27
CA ASP A 57 -4.68 16.19 -4.11
C ASP A 57 -5.32 15.12 -3.19
N ILE A 58 -6.23 14.28 -3.70
CA ILE A 58 -7.01 13.36 -2.85
C ILE A 58 -6.19 12.24 -2.20
N PHE A 59 -5.11 11.76 -2.83
CA PHE A 59 -4.33 10.60 -2.34
C PHE A 59 -2.90 10.96 -1.93
N GLY A 60 -2.49 12.21 -2.16
CA GLY A 60 -1.18 12.72 -1.82
C GLY A 60 -0.05 12.16 -2.71
N GLY A 61 0.85 13.06 -3.10
CA GLY A 61 2.01 12.73 -3.91
C GLY A 61 1.69 12.49 -5.38
N SER A 62 2.73 12.20 -6.17
CA SER A 62 2.56 12.04 -7.62
C SER A 62 1.93 10.69 -7.94
N ILE A 63 0.74 10.73 -8.54
CA ILE A 63 0.05 9.55 -9.08
C ILE A 63 0.43 9.41 -10.56
N GLU A 64 0.68 8.17 -10.97
CA GLU A 64 0.98 7.88 -12.36
C GLU A 64 -0.27 8.00 -13.23
N GLU A 65 -0.12 8.52 -14.45
CA GLU A 65 -1.19 8.56 -15.46
C GLU A 65 -1.80 7.20 -15.74
N LYS A 66 -1.03 6.13 -15.57
CA LYS A 66 -1.49 4.77 -15.80
C LYS A 66 -1.16 3.89 -14.62
N ILE A 67 -2.17 3.18 -14.13
CA ILE A 67 -2.06 2.28 -12.99
C ILE A 67 -2.24 0.84 -13.47
N LEU A 68 -1.22 0.00 -13.31
CA LEU A 68 -1.34 -1.43 -13.60
C LEU A 68 -2.43 -2.06 -12.72
N VAL A 69 -3.36 -2.80 -13.33
CA VAL A 69 -4.33 -3.61 -12.60
C VAL A 69 -3.68 -4.95 -12.27
N ARG A 70 -3.37 -5.13 -10.98
CA ARG A 70 -2.78 -6.34 -10.43
C ARG A 70 -3.84 -7.40 -10.13
N ASP A 71 -3.48 -8.68 -10.24
CA ASP A 71 -4.32 -9.76 -9.71
C ASP A 71 -4.52 -9.61 -8.21
N GLU A 72 -3.48 -9.18 -7.50
CA GLU A 72 -3.54 -8.85 -6.07
C GLU A 72 -4.61 -7.80 -5.75
N TYR A 73 -4.83 -6.81 -6.63
CA TYR A 73 -5.89 -5.82 -6.44
C TYR A 73 -7.28 -6.42 -6.62
N ARG A 74 -7.44 -7.35 -7.57
CA ARG A 74 -8.70 -8.05 -7.80
C ARG A 74 -9.05 -8.93 -6.60
N ILE A 75 -8.08 -9.71 -6.11
CA ILE A 75 -8.22 -10.57 -4.93
C ILE A 75 -8.57 -9.70 -3.70
N ALA A 76 -7.81 -8.65 -3.44
CA ALA A 76 -8.07 -7.74 -2.33
C ALA A 76 -9.46 -7.11 -2.39
N ALA A 77 -9.87 -6.59 -3.56
CA ALA A 77 -11.19 -5.99 -3.70
C ALA A 77 -12.32 -7.01 -3.51
N GLN A 78 -12.18 -8.22 -4.06
CA GLN A 78 -13.17 -9.28 -3.91
C GLN A 78 -13.34 -9.68 -2.44
N GLU A 79 -12.23 -9.91 -1.74
CA GLU A 79 -12.23 -10.28 -0.32
C GLU A 79 -12.83 -9.14 0.53
N LEU A 80 -12.41 -7.90 0.28
CA LEU A 80 -12.97 -6.74 0.98
C LEU A 80 -14.43 -6.46 0.64
N GLN A 81 -14.96 -6.90 -0.50
CA GLN A 81 -16.39 -6.75 -0.84
C GLN A 81 -17.24 -7.88 -0.23
N THR A 82 -16.74 -9.11 -0.24
CA THR A 82 -17.42 -10.31 0.28
C THR A 82 -17.28 -10.49 1.79
N ALA A 83 -16.33 -9.79 2.42
CA ALA A 83 -16.07 -9.86 3.85
C ALA A 83 -17.34 -9.70 4.69
N ARG A 84 -17.53 -10.63 5.64
CA ARG A 84 -18.72 -10.73 6.50
C ARG A 84 -18.79 -9.59 7.52
N TYR A 85 -17.67 -8.96 7.83
CA TYR A 85 -17.64 -7.85 8.78
C TYR A 85 -17.91 -6.51 8.06
N HIS A 86 -19.08 -5.94 8.34
CA HIS A 86 -19.62 -4.78 7.63
C HIS A 86 -18.96 -3.43 7.97
N ARG A 87 -18.03 -3.39 8.93
CA ARG A 87 -17.56 -2.11 9.52
C ARG A 87 -16.28 -1.57 8.88
N GLY A 88 -15.51 -2.42 8.20
CA GLY A 88 -14.32 -1.98 7.49
C GLY A 88 -13.15 -2.96 7.54
N ALA A 89 -12.06 -2.55 6.91
CA ALA A 89 -10.79 -3.26 6.90
C ALA A 89 -9.63 -2.28 6.77
N TYR A 90 -8.44 -2.70 7.16
CA TYR A 90 -7.20 -2.00 6.82
C TYR A 90 -6.33 -2.87 5.92
N VAL A 91 -5.77 -2.22 4.93
CA VAL A 91 -4.86 -2.78 3.94
C VAL A 91 -3.46 -2.33 4.31
N THR A 92 -2.62 -3.28 4.68
CA THR A 92 -1.24 -3.05 5.05
C THR A 92 -0.28 -3.83 4.16
N GLY A 93 1.02 -3.67 4.37
CA GLY A 93 2.07 -4.25 3.54
C GLY A 93 3.24 -3.30 3.36
N GLN A 94 4.21 -3.71 2.57
CA GLN A 94 5.47 -2.98 2.47
C GLN A 94 5.27 -1.54 1.93
N PRO A 95 6.00 -0.54 2.46
CA PRO A 95 6.00 0.80 1.89
C PRO A 95 6.37 0.78 0.40
N GLY A 96 5.56 1.43 -0.45
CA GLY A 96 5.82 1.50 -1.89
C GLY A 96 5.30 0.32 -2.73
N ILE A 97 4.58 -0.62 -2.14
CA ILE A 97 3.99 -1.80 -2.83
C ILE A 97 2.69 -1.48 -3.59
N GLY A 98 2.22 -0.24 -3.56
CA GLY A 98 1.02 0.19 -4.30
C GLY A 98 -0.30 0.11 -3.52
N LYS A 99 -0.30 0.32 -2.19
CA LYS A 99 -1.55 0.36 -1.39
C LYS A 99 -2.44 1.57 -1.74
N SER A 100 -1.84 2.74 -1.96
CA SER A 100 -2.55 3.94 -2.43
C SER A 100 -3.17 3.70 -3.80
N LEU A 101 -2.41 3.07 -4.71
CA LEU A 101 -2.91 2.68 -6.03
C LEU A 101 -4.05 1.65 -5.95
N PHE A 102 -4.02 0.75 -4.95
CA PHE A 102 -5.14 -0.14 -4.68
C PHE A 102 -6.40 0.63 -4.28
N LEU A 103 -6.31 1.70 -3.49
CA LEU A 103 -7.49 2.52 -3.17
C LEU A 103 -8.07 3.20 -4.41
N VAL A 104 -7.22 3.67 -5.33
CA VAL A 104 -7.67 4.20 -6.63
C VAL A 104 -8.36 3.12 -7.46
N TYR A 105 -7.76 1.93 -7.56
CA TYR A 105 -8.39 0.78 -8.21
C TYR A 105 -9.76 0.45 -7.58
N LEU A 106 -9.83 0.38 -6.25
CA LEU A 106 -11.06 0.08 -5.52
C LEU A 106 -12.11 1.18 -5.73
N LEU A 107 -11.71 2.46 -5.74
CA LEU A 107 -12.59 3.57 -6.06
C LEU A 107 -13.24 3.37 -7.43
N VAL A 108 -12.46 3.09 -8.48
CA VAL A 108 -12.99 2.84 -9.83
C VAL A 108 -13.99 1.68 -9.83
N GLN A 109 -13.69 0.56 -9.16
CA GLN A 109 -14.60 -0.58 -9.07
C GLN A 109 -15.91 -0.23 -8.36
N LEU A 110 -15.84 0.51 -7.24
CA LEU A 110 -17.01 0.89 -6.47
C LEU A 110 -17.90 1.87 -7.24
N LEU A 111 -17.31 2.86 -7.93
CA LEU A 111 -18.06 3.81 -8.75
C LEU A 111 -18.76 3.10 -9.91
N ARG A 112 -18.11 2.15 -10.59
CA ARG A 112 -18.76 1.32 -11.62
C ARG A 112 -19.96 0.54 -11.12
N GLN A 113 -19.95 0.14 -9.84
CA GLN A 113 -21.07 -0.53 -9.19
C GLN A 113 -22.17 0.45 -8.73
N GLY A 114 -22.04 1.75 -9.00
CA GLY A 114 -22.97 2.78 -8.54
C GLY A 114 -22.89 3.03 -7.02
N CYS A 115 -21.80 2.62 -6.37
CA CYS A 115 -21.65 2.83 -4.93
C CYS A 115 -21.35 4.29 -4.61
N LYS A 116 -21.90 4.77 -3.49
CA LYS A 116 -21.49 6.03 -2.87
C LYS A 116 -20.14 5.86 -2.18
N VAL A 117 -19.15 6.68 -2.52
CA VAL A 117 -17.79 6.56 -1.98
C VAL A 117 -17.32 7.89 -1.41
N ALA A 118 -16.88 7.90 -0.15
CA ALA A 118 -16.12 8.99 0.45
C ALA A 118 -14.63 8.66 0.40
N VAL A 119 -13.78 9.61 0.05
CA VAL A 119 -12.32 9.46 -0.01
C VAL A 119 -11.65 10.55 0.82
N HIS A 120 -10.61 10.17 1.55
CA HIS A 120 -9.82 11.07 2.38
C HIS A 120 -8.34 10.71 2.31
N ASP A 121 -7.50 11.70 1.97
CA ASP A 121 -6.10 11.68 2.37
C ASP A 121 -5.88 12.57 3.59
N SER A 122 -5.01 12.04 4.44
CA SER A 122 -4.50 12.65 5.64
C SER A 122 -3.98 14.08 5.47
N SER A 123 -3.47 14.48 4.30
CA SER A 123 -2.92 15.83 4.10
C SER A 123 -3.97 16.96 4.06
N HIS A 124 -5.27 16.64 3.98
CA HIS A 124 -6.34 17.62 3.82
C HIS A 124 -7.32 17.67 5.01
N GLN A 125 -7.94 18.84 5.21
CA GLN A 125 -8.97 19.06 6.24
C GLN A 125 -10.40 18.83 5.70
N TYR A 126 -10.53 18.09 4.59
CA TYR A 126 -11.79 17.72 3.98
C TYR A 126 -11.75 16.28 3.47
N TYR A 127 -12.93 15.73 3.18
CA TYR A 127 -13.10 14.50 2.43
C TYR A 127 -13.94 14.77 1.18
N VAL A 128 -13.77 13.92 0.18
CA VAL A 128 -14.45 14.02 -1.11
C VAL A 128 -15.49 12.92 -1.21
N VAL A 129 -16.71 13.24 -1.63
CA VAL A 129 -17.79 12.28 -1.81
C VAL A 129 -18.12 12.18 -3.29
N PHE A 130 -18.12 10.96 -3.79
CA PHE A 130 -18.54 10.61 -5.14
C PHE A 130 -19.96 10.01 -5.09
N THR A 131 -20.86 10.59 -5.89
CA THR A 131 -22.25 10.12 -6.08
C THR A 131 -22.62 10.20 -7.56
N PHE A 132 -23.46 9.28 -8.02
CA PHE A 132 -23.90 9.30 -9.42
C PHE A 132 -24.65 10.59 -9.77
N GLU A 133 -25.38 11.16 -8.80
CA GLU A 133 -26.23 12.33 -9.01
C GLU A 133 -25.46 13.66 -9.04
N GLU A 134 -24.46 13.83 -8.17
CA GLU A 134 -23.75 15.10 -7.98
C GLU A 134 -22.31 15.07 -8.51
N LEU A 135 -21.87 13.91 -8.98
CA LEU A 135 -20.51 13.57 -9.34
C LEU A 135 -19.54 13.64 -8.16
N VAL A 136 -19.20 14.85 -7.70
CA VAL A 136 -18.18 15.11 -6.68
C VAL A 136 -18.58 16.27 -5.77
N ALA A 137 -18.53 16.05 -4.45
CA ALA A 137 -18.74 17.07 -3.42
C ALA A 137 -17.63 17.04 -2.35
N PHE A 138 -17.26 18.21 -1.82
CA PHE A 138 -16.17 18.37 -0.85
C PHE A 138 -16.68 18.81 0.50
N TYR A 139 -16.39 18.08 1.58
CA TYR A 139 -16.91 18.40 2.91
C TYR A 139 -15.79 18.47 3.95
N PRO A 140 -15.84 19.44 4.88
CA PRO A 140 -14.84 19.50 5.94
C PRO A 140 -14.97 18.29 6.87
N LEU A 141 -13.88 17.88 7.52
CA LEU A 141 -13.89 16.72 8.43
C LEU A 141 -14.88 16.87 9.61
N THR A 142 -15.27 18.11 9.93
CA THR A 142 -16.26 18.41 10.96
C THR A 142 -17.69 18.15 10.52
N TYR A 143 -17.96 18.08 9.21
CA TYR A 143 -19.31 17.92 8.66
C TYR A 143 -19.67 16.45 8.41
N LYS A 144 -20.48 15.89 9.31
CA LYS A 144 -20.81 14.45 9.33
C LYS A 144 -22.09 14.10 8.59
N THR A 145 -22.95 15.07 8.29
CA THR A 145 -24.28 14.84 7.72
C THR A 145 -24.27 14.04 6.41
N PRO A 146 -23.40 14.32 5.42
CA PRO A 146 -23.36 13.57 4.16
C PRO A 146 -23.03 12.08 4.31
N LEU A 147 -22.35 11.73 5.40
CA LEU A 147 -21.98 10.36 5.77
C LEU A 147 -23.09 9.66 6.57
N ALA A 148 -23.92 10.44 7.27
CA ALA A 148 -25.02 9.93 8.08
C ALA A 148 -26.30 9.71 7.25
N THR A 149 -26.46 10.41 6.13
CA THR A 149 -27.65 10.36 5.27
C THR A 149 -27.39 9.63 3.94
N GLY A 150 -28.40 8.89 3.46
CA GLY A 150 -28.40 8.31 2.10
C GLY A 150 -27.68 6.96 1.93
N GLY A 151 -28.25 5.88 2.46
CA GLY A 151 -27.84 4.51 2.15
C GLY A 151 -26.52 4.05 2.79
N SER A 152 -26.01 2.91 2.32
CA SER A 152 -24.66 2.43 2.65
C SER A 152 -23.61 3.16 1.83
N MET A 153 -22.46 3.44 2.42
CA MET A 153 -21.36 4.19 1.83
C MET A 153 -20.03 3.47 2.07
N TRP A 154 -19.15 3.51 1.09
CA TRP A 154 -17.75 3.14 1.25
C TRP A 154 -16.93 4.36 1.64
N ALA A 155 -16.03 4.21 2.61
CA ALA A 155 -15.09 5.26 2.97
C ALA A 155 -13.67 4.75 2.72
N LEU A 156 -12.92 5.41 1.85
CA LEU A 156 -11.54 5.07 1.50
C LEU A 156 -10.61 6.08 2.18
N SER A 157 -9.63 5.61 2.95
CA SER A 157 -8.66 6.48 3.61
C SER A 157 -7.24 6.05 3.31
N ASP A 158 -6.43 6.95 2.76
CA ASP A 158 -4.98 6.76 2.72
C ASP A 158 -4.37 7.38 3.97
N SER A 159 -3.59 6.61 4.71
CA SER A 159 -2.89 7.05 5.91
C SER A 159 -1.38 6.85 5.80
N SER A 160 -0.86 6.82 4.57
CA SER A 160 0.56 6.56 4.32
C SER A 160 1.48 7.76 4.55
N LEU A 161 0.95 8.99 4.58
CA LEU A 161 1.75 10.23 4.62
C LEU A 161 1.87 10.91 6.00
N GLU A 162 0.91 10.74 6.91
CA GLU A 162 0.91 11.45 8.21
C GLU A 162 1.46 10.68 9.42
N HIS A 163 1.87 11.45 10.44
CA HIS A 163 2.40 10.97 11.72
C HIS A 163 1.33 10.41 12.68
N ASN A 164 0.05 10.72 12.46
CA ASN A 164 -1.07 10.26 13.31
C ASN A 164 -2.09 9.40 12.55
N GLY A 165 -1.66 8.72 11.48
CA GLY A 165 -2.45 8.12 10.38
C GLY A 165 -3.61 7.17 10.74
N ALA A 166 -4.58 7.63 11.51
CA ALA A 166 -5.89 7.05 11.72
C ALA A 166 -6.90 7.74 10.78
N PRO A 167 -7.97 7.04 10.35
CA PRO A 167 -9.02 7.64 9.55
C PRO A 167 -9.72 8.78 10.30
N PRO A 168 -10.33 9.74 9.59
CA PRO A 168 -10.96 10.89 10.23
C PRO A 168 -12.18 10.44 11.06
N ALA A 169 -12.40 11.11 12.19
CA ALA A 169 -13.46 10.76 13.13
C ALA A 169 -14.87 10.74 12.50
N CYS A 170 -15.09 11.52 11.43
CA CYS A 170 -16.35 11.55 10.69
C CYS A 170 -16.70 10.20 10.03
N PHE A 171 -15.71 9.40 9.62
CA PHE A 171 -15.93 8.08 9.01
C PHE A 171 -16.46 7.03 10.02
N PHE A 172 -16.40 7.34 11.31
CA PHE A 172 -16.98 6.51 12.38
C PHE A 172 -18.35 7.00 12.85
N ALA A 173 -18.88 8.08 12.26
CA ALA A 173 -20.15 8.68 12.69
C ALA A 173 -21.37 7.78 12.46
N SER A 174 -21.29 6.81 11.54
CA SER A 174 -22.39 5.90 11.20
C SER A 174 -21.89 4.48 10.91
N PRO A 175 -21.48 3.72 11.94
CA PRO A 175 -20.79 2.43 11.77
C PRO A 175 -21.66 1.31 11.19
N LYS A 176 -22.98 1.52 11.06
CA LYS A 176 -23.89 0.59 10.38
C LYS A 176 -24.03 0.88 8.88
N ARG A 177 -23.57 2.05 8.42
CA ARG A 177 -23.74 2.54 7.04
C ARG A 177 -22.43 2.73 6.32
N ILE A 178 -21.36 3.06 7.06
CA ILE A 178 -20.04 3.33 6.50
C ILE A 178 -19.18 2.07 6.59
N ARG A 179 -18.66 1.64 5.44
CA ARG A 179 -17.64 0.60 5.34
C ARG A 179 -16.29 1.24 5.05
N LEU A 180 -15.45 1.31 6.07
CA LEU A 180 -14.15 1.99 6.01
C LEU A 180 -13.04 1.06 5.51
N ILE A 181 -12.37 1.41 4.42
CA ILE A 181 -11.15 0.77 3.94
C ILE A 181 -9.98 1.75 4.12
N GLN A 182 -9.02 1.38 4.96
CA GLN A 182 -7.83 2.20 5.20
C GLN A 182 -6.60 1.57 4.52
N ALA A 183 -5.87 2.28 3.67
CA ALA A 183 -4.51 1.90 3.29
C ALA A 183 -3.51 2.51 4.29
N THR A 184 -2.67 1.68 4.91
CA THR A 184 -1.77 2.14 5.96
C THR A 184 -0.44 1.39 6.00
N SER A 185 0.58 1.98 6.62
CA SER A 185 1.84 1.28 6.87
C SER A 185 1.64 0.17 7.91
N PRO A 186 2.58 -0.78 8.07
CA PRO A 186 2.50 -1.82 9.12
C PRO A 186 2.56 -1.27 10.56
N GLU A 187 2.76 0.03 10.73
CA GLU A 187 2.93 0.67 12.04
C GLU A 187 1.63 0.60 12.86
N LYS A 188 1.66 -0.21 13.92
CA LYS A 188 0.48 -0.57 14.73
C LYS A 188 -0.36 0.64 15.20
N GLN A 189 0.30 1.76 15.55
CA GLN A 189 -0.37 2.96 16.06
C GLN A 189 -1.39 3.55 15.07
N ARG A 190 -1.23 3.31 13.76
CA ARG A 190 -2.10 3.87 12.71
C ARG A 190 -3.46 3.20 12.59
N TRP A 191 -3.58 1.94 13.03
CA TRP A 191 -4.78 1.14 12.82
C TRP A 191 -5.31 0.44 14.06
N HIS A 192 -4.50 0.26 15.11
CA HIS A 192 -4.85 -0.61 16.23
C HIS A 192 -6.13 -0.20 16.97
N GLU A 193 -6.23 1.07 17.36
CA GLU A 193 -7.35 1.53 18.18
C GLU A 193 -8.68 1.45 17.42
N TRP A 194 -8.71 1.99 16.20
CA TRP A 194 -9.96 2.01 15.44
C TRP A 194 -10.34 0.62 14.92
N SER A 195 -9.36 -0.22 14.53
CA SER A 195 -9.66 -1.59 14.09
C SER A 195 -10.27 -2.43 15.21
N LYS A 196 -9.83 -2.24 16.46
CA LYS A 196 -10.45 -2.88 17.64
C LYS A 196 -11.91 -2.43 17.82
N GLN A 197 -12.17 -1.13 17.73
CA GLN A 197 -13.53 -0.58 17.87
C GLN A 197 -14.47 -1.01 16.73
N ALA A 198 -13.95 -1.02 15.51
CA ALA A 198 -14.68 -1.40 14.32
C ALA A 198 -14.76 -2.91 14.10
N LYS A 199 -13.97 -3.73 14.82
CA LYS A 199 -13.72 -5.14 14.46
C LYS A 199 -13.28 -5.26 13.00
N ALA A 200 -12.37 -4.39 12.59
CA ALA A 200 -11.94 -4.29 11.20
C ALA A 200 -11.06 -5.49 10.82
N GLU A 201 -11.22 -5.94 9.58
CA GLU A 201 -10.38 -7.00 9.02
C GLU A 201 -9.01 -6.47 8.61
N CYS A 202 -8.00 -7.34 8.65
CA CYS A 202 -6.66 -7.05 8.15
C CYS A 202 -6.48 -7.71 6.79
N TYR A 203 -6.16 -6.92 5.77
CA TYR A 203 -5.65 -7.40 4.50
C TYR A 203 -4.17 -7.03 4.41
N VAL A 204 -3.29 -8.01 4.28
CA VAL A 204 -1.87 -7.78 4.02
C VAL A 204 -1.63 -7.99 2.53
N MET A 205 -1.16 -6.94 1.86
CA MET A 205 -0.98 -6.94 0.41
C MET A 205 0.35 -7.57 0.00
N ASP A 206 0.29 -8.45 -0.98
CA ASP A 206 1.46 -9.15 -1.49
C ASP A 206 2.39 -8.28 -2.34
N ILE A 207 3.65 -8.71 -2.40
CA ILE A 207 4.70 -8.09 -3.24
C ILE A 207 4.38 -8.26 -4.72
N TRP A 208 5.02 -7.44 -5.55
CA TRP A 208 4.86 -7.56 -6.99
C TRP A 208 5.63 -8.77 -7.47
N THR A 209 5.01 -9.55 -8.34
CA THR A 209 5.68 -10.62 -9.08
C THR A 209 6.61 -10.02 -10.13
N ALA A 210 7.60 -10.80 -10.58
CA ALA A 210 8.49 -10.37 -11.67
C ALA A 210 7.70 -9.99 -12.94
N GLN A 211 6.62 -10.71 -13.24
CA GLN A 211 5.74 -10.39 -14.38
C GLN A 211 4.99 -9.07 -14.18
N GLU A 212 4.48 -8.80 -12.97
CA GLU A 212 3.84 -7.51 -12.68
C GLU A 212 4.84 -6.35 -12.78
N ILE A 213 6.10 -6.54 -12.36
CA ILE A 213 7.15 -5.53 -12.52
C ILE A 213 7.46 -5.28 -14.01
N ALA A 214 7.56 -6.32 -14.83
CA ALA A 214 7.73 -6.16 -16.27
C ALA A 214 6.54 -5.42 -16.91
N ASN A 215 5.31 -5.79 -16.54
CA ASN A 215 4.09 -5.12 -17.01
C ASN A 215 4.07 -3.66 -16.58
N PHE A 216 4.38 -3.36 -15.31
CA PHE A 216 4.48 -2.01 -14.77
C PHE A 216 5.43 -1.14 -15.59
N ALA A 217 6.59 -1.70 -15.93
CA ALA A 217 7.59 -1.02 -16.72
C ALA A 217 7.10 -0.69 -18.14
N CYS A 218 6.24 -1.55 -18.71
CA CYS A 218 5.61 -1.30 -20.01
C CYS A 218 4.53 -0.21 -19.94
N VAL A 219 3.75 -0.15 -18.86
CA VAL A 219 2.66 0.85 -18.73
C VAL A 219 3.22 2.25 -18.53
N ARG A 220 4.40 2.35 -17.92
CA ARG A 220 5.06 3.60 -17.60
C ARG A 220 6.19 3.87 -18.60
N PRO A 221 5.96 4.58 -19.72
CA PRO A 221 7.06 4.97 -20.59
C PRO A 221 8.02 5.90 -19.82
N PHE A 222 9.16 5.36 -19.41
CA PHE A 222 10.20 6.04 -18.67
C PHE A 222 10.85 7.15 -19.52
N SER A 223 10.28 8.34 -19.49
CA SER A 223 10.86 9.51 -20.17
C SER A 223 11.73 10.30 -19.20
N PHE A 224 12.79 9.70 -18.64
CA PHE A 224 13.69 10.41 -17.72
C PHE A 224 14.80 11.21 -18.42
N ARG A 225 15.03 11.00 -19.72
CA ARG A 225 16.11 11.69 -20.47
C ARG A 225 15.75 12.23 -21.85
N ALA A 226 14.69 11.72 -22.50
CA ALA A 226 14.29 12.16 -23.82
C ALA A 226 12.96 12.91 -23.76
N LYS A 227 12.82 13.99 -24.55
CA LYS A 227 11.51 14.59 -24.79
C LYS A 227 10.62 13.51 -25.46
N PRO A 228 9.31 13.44 -25.14
CA PRO A 228 8.41 12.38 -25.63
C PRO A 228 8.39 12.15 -27.15
N LYS A 229 8.89 13.10 -27.95
CA LYS A 229 8.96 13.00 -29.41
C LYS A 229 10.11 12.12 -29.94
N GLU A 230 11.06 11.71 -29.11
CA GLU A 230 12.27 10.97 -29.54
C GLU A 230 12.36 9.56 -28.94
N MET A 231 11.31 9.09 -28.27
CA MET A 231 11.33 7.78 -27.62
C MET A 231 11.11 6.67 -28.66
N THR A 232 12.21 6.01 -29.05
CA THR A 232 12.17 4.82 -29.92
C THR A 232 11.74 3.60 -29.11
N SER A 233 11.14 2.59 -29.77
CA SER A 233 10.75 1.33 -29.13
C SER A 233 11.90 0.65 -28.37
N THR A 234 13.13 0.80 -28.88
CA THR A 234 14.35 0.23 -28.29
C THR A 234 14.70 0.79 -26.92
N LEU A 235 14.39 2.07 -26.65
CA LEU A 235 14.66 2.68 -25.33
C LEU A 235 13.70 2.15 -24.26
N LEU A 236 12.45 1.87 -24.63
CA LEU A 236 11.47 1.28 -23.73
C LEU A 236 11.88 -0.14 -23.32
N ASP A 237 12.35 -0.95 -24.28
CA ASP A 237 12.79 -2.32 -24.02
C ASP A 237 13.98 -2.37 -23.05
N HIS A 238 14.92 -1.43 -23.15
CA HIS A 238 16.07 -1.35 -22.25
C HIS A 238 15.65 -1.03 -20.81
N ASP A 239 14.74 -0.09 -20.60
CA ASP A 239 14.29 0.29 -19.25
C ASP A 239 13.44 -0.80 -18.60
N VAL A 240 12.61 -1.49 -19.38
CA VAL A 240 11.89 -2.70 -18.93
C VAL A 240 12.89 -3.77 -18.48
N GLN A 241 13.89 -4.08 -19.32
CA GLN A 241 14.90 -5.08 -18.98
C GLN A 241 15.70 -4.68 -17.72
N ARG A 242 16.13 -3.41 -17.63
CA ARG A 242 16.83 -2.88 -16.45
C ARG A 242 15.97 -3.00 -15.19
N MET A 243 14.66 -2.73 -15.28
CA MET A 243 13.76 -2.84 -14.13
C MET A 243 13.62 -4.29 -13.67
N VAL A 244 13.52 -5.24 -14.60
CA VAL A 244 13.51 -6.69 -14.30
C VAL A 244 14.83 -7.14 -13.68
N ASP A 245 15.97 -6.66 -14.17
CA ASP A 245 17.27 -7.02 -13.60
C ASP A 245 17.45 -6.44 -12.18
N LEU A 246 16.96 -5.22 -11.95
CA LEU A 246 16.92 -4.61 -10.62
C LEU A 246 15.97 -5.34 -9.68
N GLU A 247 14.82 -5.83 -10.16
CA GLU A 247 13.90 -6.66 -9.38
C GLU A 247 14.54 -7.96 -8.93
N LYS A 248 15.20 -8.68 -9.85
CA LYS A 248 15.89 -9.94 -9.53
C LYS A 248 16.98 -9.73 -8.49
N LYS A 249 17.69 -8.61 -8.56
CA LYS A 249 18.82 -8.32 -7.68
C LYS A 249 18.40 -7.73 -6.33
N TRP A 250 17.41 -6.83 -6.34
CA TRP A 250 17.07 -5.97 -5.21
C TRP A 250 15.63 -6.13 -4.70
N GLY A 251 14.79 -6.95 -5.33
CA GLY A 251 13.40 -7.21 -4.95
C GLY A 251 12.34 -6.35 -5.66
N GLY A 252 11.09 -6.85 -5.64
CA GLY A 252 9.95 -6.31 -6.40
C GLY A 252 9.15 -5.20 -5.73
N VAL A 253 9.79 -4.14 -5.21
CA VAL A 253 9.07 -2.96 -4.70
C VAL A 253 9.15 -1.83 -5.73
N PRO A 254 8.07 -1.53 -6.48
CA PRO A 254 8.13 -0.59 -7.60
C PRO A 254 8.69 0.77 -7.22
N ARG A 255 8.26 1.36 -6.09
CA ARG A 255 8.77 2.67 -5.65
C ARG A 255 10.30 2.71 -5.47
N ILE A 256 10.89 1.61 -5.01
CA ILE A 256 12.34 1.51 -4.84
C ILE A 256 13.01 1.32 -6.20
N LEU A 257 12.50 0.41 -7.03
CA LEU A 257 12.99 0.17 -8.39
C LEU A 257 12.97 1.45 -9.24
N MET A 258 11.89 2.24 -9.15
CA MET A 258 11.78 3.57 -9.76
C MET A 258 12.92 4.51 -9.34
N THR A 259 13.28 4.48 -8.05
CA THR A 259 14.39 5.28 -7.51
C THR A 259 15.74 4.78 -8.02
N TYR A 260 15.88 3.47 -8.27
CA TYR A 260 17.10 2.83 -8.75
C TYR A 260 17.32 3.03 -10.25
N LEU A 261 16.26 3.05 -11.05
CA LEU A 261 16.35 3.34 -12.48
C LEU A 261 17.02 4.70 -12.77
N GLN A 262 16.95 5.64 -11.82
CA GLN A 262 17.59 6.96 -11.89
C GLN A 262 19.06 6.98 -11.45
N LYS A 263 19.62 5.84 -11.03
CA LYS A 263 20.96 5.73 -10.43
C LYS A 263 21.83 4.79 -11.25
N SER A 264 23.15 5.03 -11.23
CA SER A 264 24.11 4.04 -11.70
C SER A 264 24.16 2.86 -10.72
N ASP A 265 24.59 1.69 -11.21
CA ASP A 265 24.66 0.48 -10.39
C ASP A 265 25.55 0.70 -9.16
N GLN A 266 26.67 1.41 -9.31
CA GLN A 266 27.54 1.78 -8.18
C GLN A 266 26.84 2.68 -7.15
N GLN A 267 25.97 3.60 -7.59
CA GLN A 267 25.21 4.45 -6.67
C GLN A 267 24.16 3.64 -5.91
N ILE A 268 23.52 2.66 -6.56
CA ILE A 268 22.56 1.74 -5.93
C ILE A 268 23.27 0.91 -4.87
N GLU A 269 24.40 0.28 -5.22
CA GLU A 269 25.25 -0.50 -4.30
C GLU A 269 25.67 0.32 -3.08
N ASN A 270 26.18 1.54 -3.30
CA ASN A 270 26.60 2.43 -2.22
C ASN A 270 25.42 2.81 -1.31
N TRP A 271 24.25 3.09 -1.89
CA TRP A 271 23.04 3.41 -1.14
C TRP A 271 22.58 2.21 -0.30
N TYR A 272 22.59 1.01 -0.88
CA TYR A 272 22.21 -0.22 -0.21
C TYR A 272 23.17 -0.54 0.93
N HIS A 273 24.48 -0.51 0.69
CA HIS A 273 25.49 -0.70 1.73
C HIS A 273 25.35 0.31 2.87
N HIS A 274 25.04 1.58 2.55
CA HIS A 274 24.79 2.59 3.58
C HIS A 274 23.55 2.23 4.42
N ARG A 275 22.43 1.87 3.78
CA ARG A 275 21.19 1.46 4.47
C ARG A 275 21.39 0.21 5.31
N ALA A 276 22.09 -0.79 4.79
CA ALA A 276 22.47 -2.00 5.51
C ALA A 276 23.33 -1.65 6.74
N LYS A 277 24.33 -0.79 6.62
CA LYS A 277 25.13 -0.33 7.76
C LYS A 277 24.29 0.41 8.81
N VAL A 278 23.34 1.26 8.40
CA VAL A 278 22.44 1.96 9.32
C VAL A 278 21.51 0.98 10.04
N ALA A 279 20.93 0.02 9.30
CA ALA A 279 20.09 -1.02 9.88
C ALA A 279 20.89 -1.89 10.86
N ILE A 280 22.09 -2.33 10.47
CA ILE A 280 23.01 -3.09 11.34
C ILE A 280 23.31 -2.29 12.60
N ARG A 281 23.67 -1.00 12.52
CA ARG A 281 23.94 -0.18 13.73
C ARG A 281 22.74 -0.06 14.66
N LYS A 282 21.52 0.12 14.10
CA LYS A 282 20.29 0.13 14.89
C LYS A 282 20.03 -1.21 15.56
N CYS A 283 20.26 -2.29 14.83
CA CYS A 283 20.14 -3.64 15.33
C CYS A 283 21.35 -4.06 16.18
N GLN A 284 22.47 -3.33 16.20
CA GLN A 284 23.72 -3.80 16.80
C GLN A 284 23.57 -3.99 18.30
N ASN A 285 22.91 -3.06 18.99
CA ASN A 285 22.62 -3.21 20.42
C ASN A 285 21.67 -4.38 20.70
N MET A 286 20.76 -4.67 19.74
CA MET A 286 19.78 -5.74 19.86
C MET A 286 20.39 -7.11 19.55
N VAL A 287 21.21 -7.20 18.50
CA VAL A 287 21.97 -8.39 18.11
C VAL A 287 23.04 -8.67 19.16
N GLN A 288 23.71 -7.65 19.70
CA GLN A 288 24.65 -7.81 20.81
C GLN A 288 23.91 -8.35 22.05
N SER A 289 22.73 -7.81 22.39
CA SER A 289 21.89 -8.36 23.46
C SER A 289 21.49 -9.82 23.23
N ILE A 290 21.22 -10.22 21.99
CA ILE A 290 20.92 -11.62 21.62
C ILE A 290 22.16 -12.50 21.74
N VAL A 291 23.30 -12.01 21.25
CA VAL A 291 24.59 -12.71 21.26
C VAL A 291 25.11 -12.87 22.68
N ASP A 292 25.04 -11.84 23.51
CA ASP A 292 25.46 -11.88 24.91
C ASP A 292 24.63 -12.90 25.71
N LYS A 293 23.31 -12.96 25.44
CA LYS A 293 22.44 -14.03 25.98
C LYS A 293 22.84 -15.41 25.47
N SER A 294 23.06 -15.57 24.18
CA SER A 294 23.39 -16.87 23.56
C SER A 294 24.77 -17.40 24.00
N LEU A 295 25.74 -16.50 24.20
CA LEU A 295 27.08 -16.81 24.70
C LEU A 295 27.06 -17.22 26.17
N SER A 296 26.13 -16.68 26.97
CA SER A 296 25.92 -17.14 28.35
C SER A 296 25.41 -18.58 28.45
N GLU A 297 24.88 -19.13 27.35
CA GLU A 297 24.42 -20.52 27.22
C GLU A 297 25.45 -21.45 26.55
N GLY A 298 26.67 -20.97 26.27
CA GLY A 298 27.80 -21.82 25.84
C GLY A 298 27.83 -22.21 24.35
N LEU A 299 27.18 -21.45 23.47
CA LEU A 299 27.21 -21.68 22.02
C LEU A 299 28.35 -20.91 21.33
N GLU A 300 29.26 -21.61 20.65
CA GLU A 300 30.30 -20.99 19.81
C GLU A 300 29.69 -20.25 18.62
N ALA A 301 30.06 -18.98 18.43
CA ALA A 301 29.44 -18.08 17.45
C ALA A 301 30.09 -18.16 16.06
N PRO A 302 29.35 -18.48 14.97
CA PRO A 302 29.80 -18.20 13.62
C PRO A 302 29.37 -16.81 13.16
N SER A 303 30.34 -16.04 12.66
CA SER A 303 30.18 -14.70 12.10
C SER A 303 29.71 -14.75 10.65
N GLN A 304 28.40 -14.66 10.41
CA GLN A 304 27.82 -14.39 9.09
C GLN A 304 26.45 -13.68 9.26
N PHE A 305 26.10 -12.78 8.33
CA PHE A 305 24.84 -12.04 8.33
C PHE A 305 23.73 -12.86 7.65
N TYR A 306 22.54 -12.91 8.25
CA TYR A 306 21.45 -13.79 7.81
C TYR A 306 20.13 -13.03 7.58
N PHE A 307 19.38 -13.48 6.57
CA PHE A 307 18.09 -12.92 6.16
C PHE A 307 16.94 -13.70 6.81
N CYS A 308 15.85 -13.01 7.18
CA CYS A 308 14.67 -13.63 7.79
C CYS A 308 13.59 -13.88 6.72
N ARG A 309 13.01 -15.08 6.68
CA ARG A 309 11.73 -15.37 5.98
C ARG A 309 10.69 -15.87 6.99
N PRO A 310 9.38 -15.69 6.77
CA PRO A 310 8.35 -16.47 7.46
C PRO A 310 8.34 -17.92 6.93
N ALA A 311 8.25 -18.91 7.81
CA ALA A 311 8.13 -20.31 7.42
C ALA A 311 6.73 -20.63 6.83
N ASP A 312 6.74 -21.34 5.70
CA ASP A 312 5.68 -22.13 5.06
C ASP A 312 4.21 -21.73 5.30
N TYR A 313 3.63 -21.08 4.29
CA TYR A 313 2.19 -20.79 4.18
C TYR A 313 1.42 -21.82 3.31
N ALA A 314 2.08 -22.87 2.82
CA ALA A 314 1.49 -23.78 1.84
C ALA A 314 0.42 -24.74 2.42
N THR A 315 0.23 -24.77 3.74
CA THR A 315 -0.76 -25.66 4.38
C THR A 315 -1.71 -24.85 5.27
N SER A 316 -3.01 -24.95 4.97
CA SER A 316 -4.13 -24.17 5.50
C SER A 316 -4.51 -24.40 6.97
N SER A 317 -3.57 -24.80 7.84
CA SER A 317 -3.84 -25.01 9.26
C SER A 317 -2.57 -24.82 10.09
N ILE A 318 -2.22 -23.58 10.39
CA ILE A 318 -1.24 -23.29 11.44
C ILE A 318 -1.82 -22.16 12.29
N ASP A 319 -2.03 -22.48 13.56
CA ASP A 319 -2.33 -21.59 14.67
C ASP A 319 -1.09 -20.69 14.92
N ARG A 320 -1.23 -19.36 14.91
CA ARG A 320 -0.09 -18.43 14.73
C ARG A 320 0.23 -17.59 15.95
N THR A 321 1.13 -18.12 16.77
CA THR A 321 1.99 -17.34 17.67
C THR A 321 3.48 -17.54 17.40
N GLU A 322 3.86 -18.48 16.53
CA GLU A 322 5.26 -18.76 16.21
C GLU A 322 5.74 -17.99 14.98
N ILE A 323 6.54 -16.95 15.23
CA ILE A 323 7.34 -16.27 14.21
C ILE A 323 8.63 -17.08 14.06
N CYS A 324 8.83 -17.73 12.91
CA CYS A 324 10.08 -18.43 12.59
C CYS A 324 10.89 -17.62 11.58
N ALA A 325 12.20 -17.49 11.80
CA ALA A 325 13.11 -16.71 10.97
C ALA A 325 13.90 -17.64 10.04
N THR A 326 13.48 -17.86 8.80
CA THR A 326 14.17 -18.82 7.92
C THR A 326 15.55 -18.33 7.47
N VAL A 327 16.56 -18.74 8.22
CA VAL A 327 17.98 -18.65 7.87
C VAL A 327 18.36 -19.88 7.05
N PRO A 328 19.26 -19.81 6.04
CA PRO A 328 19.63 -20.95 5.18
C PRO A 328 20.17 -22.19 5.90
N THR A 329 20.41 -22.10 7.21
CA THR A 329 20.69 -23.22 8.09
C THR A 329 19.60 -23.31 9.18
N HIS A 330 18.95 -24.47 9.28
CA HIS A 330 17.90 -24.78 10.27
C HIS A 330 18.31 -24.44 11.71
N THR A 331 19.58 -24.61 12.05
CA THR A 331 20.15 -24.30 13.37
C THR A 331 20.07 -22.81 13.72
N ILE A 332 20.50 -21.93 12.82
CA ILE A 332 20.53 -20.49 13.08
C ILE A 332 19.12 -19.88 12.99
N CYS A 333 18.27 -20.43 12.12
CA CYS A 333 16.84 -20.12 12.06
C CYS A 333 16.17 -20.31 13.44
N ASN A 334 16.46 -21.43 14.09
CA ASN A 334 15.95 -21.74 15.41
C ASN A 334 16.56 -20.86 16.52
N ILE A 335 17.86 -20.53 16.43
CA ILE A 335 18.53 -19.65 17.40
C ILE A 335 17.97 -18.22 17.30
N LEU A 336 17.93 -17.63 16.10
CA LEU A 336 17.34 -16.31 15.87
C LEU A 336 15.85 -16.29 16.19
N GLY A 337 15.10 -17.33 15.81
CA GLY A 337 13.69 -17.48 16.14
C GLY A 337 13.43 -17.46 17.65
N ARG A 338 14.17 -18.28 18.43
CA ARG A 338 14.07 -18.31 19.90
C ARG A 338 14.49 -16.98 20.53
N ALA A 339 15.62 -16.44 20.11
CA ALA A 339 16.10 -15.16 20.62
C ALA A 339 15.10 -14.02 20.35
N LEU A 340 14.49 -13.97 19.16
CA LEU A 340 13.44 -13.00 18.83
C LEU A 340 12.18 -13.23 19.67
N GLN A 341 11.79 -14.48 19.94
CA GLN A 341 10.62 -14.81 20.77
C GLN A 341 10.77 -14.31 22.22
N GLU A 342 11.99 -14.28 22.75
CA GLU A 342 12.30 -13.71 24.08
C GLU A 342 12.27 -12.18 24.14
N LEU A 343 12.35 -11.50 22.99
CA LEU A 343 12.28 -10.05 22.96
C LEU A 343 10.84 -9.58 23.11
N SER A 344 10.69 -8.39 23.71
CA SER A 344 9.39 -7.72 23.74
C SER A 344 8.88 -7.51 22.32
N ILE A 345 7.55 -7.51 22.16
CA ILE A 345 6.89 -7.32 20.86
C ILE A 345 7.35 -6.00 20.20
N ALA A 346 7.56 -4.95 21.00
CA ALA A 346 8.05 -3.66 20.51
C ALA A 346 9.44 -3.75 19.87
N ILE A 347 10.38 -4.47 20.52
CA ILE A 347 11.75 -4.65 20.02
C ILE A 347 11.76 -5.53 18.77
N ARG A 348 10.96 -6.60 18.74
CA ARG A 348 10.77 -7.41 17.53
C ARG A 348 10.26 -6.56 16.36
N LEU A 349 9.24 -5.74 16.59
CA LEU A 349 8.69 -4.87 15.56
C LEU A 349 9.72 -3.83 15.08
N GLU A 350 10.55 -3.30 15.97
CA GLU A 350 11.64 -2.38 15.59
C GLU A 350 12.71 -3.09 14.76
N PHE A 351 13.11 -4.30 15.13
CA PHE A 351 14.02 -5.16 14.37
C PHE A 351 13.48 -5.44 12.96
N PHE A 352 12.23 -5.90 12.88
CA PHE A 352 11.57 -6.16 11.62
C PHE A 352 11.42 -4.87 10.81
N THR A 353 11.07 -3.74 11.44
CA THR A 353 10.97 -2.45 10.75
C THR A 353 12.33 -2.05 10.16
N ALA A 354 13.41 -2.18 10.92
CA ALA A 354 14.77 -1.87 10.47
C ALA A 354 15.23 -2.79 9.32
N LEU A 355 15.04 -4.11 9.45
CA LEU A 355 15.39 -5.07 8.40
C LEU A 355 14.53 -4.91 7.17
N SER A 356 13.24 -4.63 7.34
CA SER A 356 12.33 -4.40 6.23
C SER A 356 12.85 -3.24 5.34
N GLN A 357 13.60 -2.27 5.86
CA GLN A 357 14.18 -1.23 5.01
C GLN A 357 15.23 -1.75 4.00
N LEU A 358 15.64 -3.02 4.10
CA LEU A 358 16.49 -3.73 3.15
C LEU A 358 15.59 -4.57 2.23
N SER A 359 15.62 -4.24 0.95
CA SER A 359 14.69 -4.76 -0.05
C SER A 359 14.80 -6.28 -0.29
N ASP A 360 15.95 -6.89 0.05
CA ASP A 360 16.21 -8.33 -0.12
C ASP A 360 15.73 -9.19 1.07
N THR A 361 15.22 -8.58 2.14
CA THR A 361 14.71 -9.31 3.33
C THR A 361 13.20 -9.58 3.27
N ARG A 362 12.56 -9.35 2.13
CA ARG A 362 11.13 -9.07 2.03
C ARG A 362 10.44 -9.96 0.99
N GLN A 363 9.58 -10.89 1.42
CA GLN A 363 8.64 -11.61 0.54
C GLN A 363 7.17 -11.36 0.93
N ALA A 364 6.27 -11.70 -0.01
CA ALA A 364 4.81 -11.68 0.05
C ALA A 364 4.27 -12.12 1.42
N ALA A 365 3.27 -11.41 1.92
CA ALA A 365 2.59 -11.74 3.16
C ALA A 365 1.09 -11.80 2.86
N GLY A 366 0.57 -13.02 2.70
CA GLY A 366 -0.86 -13.28 2.59
C GLY A 366 -1.60 -13.03 3.92
N PHE A 367 -2.93 -13.01 3.83
CA PHE A 367 -3.90 -12.77 4.91
C PHE A 367 -3.52 -13.25 6.31
N ILE A 368 -3.15 -12.33 7.21
CA ILE A 368 -3.18 -12.63 8.65
C ILE A 368 -4.63 -12.57 9.12
N ARG A 369 -5.35 -13.71 9.09
CA ARG A 369 -6.53 -13.87 9.93
C ARG A 369 -6.06 -13.90 11.39
N GLN A 370 -6.18 -12.75 12.06
CA GLN A 370 -5.99 -12.66 13.50
C GLN A 370 -7.20 -13.31 14.18
N ALA A 371 -7.15 -14.63 14.36
CA ALA A 371 -8.07 -15.33 15.24
C ALA A 371 -7.72 -14.95 16.70
N LEU A 372 -8.74 -14.46 17.42
CA LEU A 372 -8.92 -14.55 18.86
C LEU A 372 -7.83 -13.93 19.75
N TRP A 373 -8.07 -12.68 20.14
CA TRP A 373 -7.62 -12.16 21.44
C TRP A 373 -8.86 -12.02 22.33
N ASP A 374 -9.27 -13.12 22.94
CA ASP A 374 -10.08 -13.15 24.17
C ASP A 374 -9.34 -14.08 25.14
N HIS A 375 -8.38 -13.53 25.88
CA HIS A 375 -8.01 -13.89 27.26
C HIS A 375 -7.15 -12.77 27.87
#